data_AF-A0A4Q5R118-F1
#
_entry.id   AF-A0A4Q5R118-F1
#
_cell.length_a   1.000
_cell.length_b   1.000
_cell.length_c   1.000
_cell.angle_alpha   90.00
_cell.angle_beta   90.00
_cell.angle_gamma   90.00
#
_symmetry.space_group_name_H-M   'P 1'
#
loop_
_entity.id
_entity.type
_entity.pdbx_description
1 polymer ?
#
loop_
_entity_poly.entity_id
_entity_poly.type
_entity_poly.pdbx_seq_one_letter_code
_entity_poly.pdbx_strand_id
1 'polypeptide(L)'
;MRDKGGERSKTRFDPARLYRAITRHTDGRIIHVRDFLADSDAEAILIVTARGSNIRTDLWSNRGLVRRFGSPGSEPATRPASSGRDRPTQDG
;
A
#
# COMPACT_ATOMS: atom_id res chain seq x y z
N MET A 1 50.16 -26.87 9.19
CA MET A 1 48.70 -27.08 9.40
C MET A 1 47.99 -25.84 8.90
N ARG A 2 46.95 -25.98 8.05
CA ARG A 2 46.34 -24.88 7.32
C ARG A 2 45.35 -24.12 8.20
N ASP A 3 45.54 -22.81 8.31
CA ASP A 3 44.56 -21.85 8.82
C ASP A 3 43.22 -21.99 8.11
N LYS A 4 42.16 -22.31 8.86
CA LYS A 4 40.78 -22.20 8.40
C LYS A 4 40.32 -20.78 8.68
N GLY A 5 40.68 -19.88 7.77
CA GLY A 5 40.18 -18.51 7.72
C GLY A 5 38.65 -18.48 7.65
N GLY A 6 38.08 -17.55 8.42
CA GLY A 6 36.65 -17.44 8.67
C GLY A 6 35.80 -17.40 7.41
N GLU A 7 34.71 -18.16 7.47
CA GLU A 7 33.58 -18.09 6.55
C GLU A 7 32.95 -16.69 6.70
N ARG A 8 33.46 -15.72 5.93
CA ARG A 8 32.81 -14.43 5.77
C ARG A 8 31.46 -14.70 5.12
N SER A 9 30.40 -14.64 5.92
CA SER A 9 29.02 -14.52 5.46
C SER A 9 29.00 -13.45 4.37
N LYS A 10 28.95 -13.89 3.10
CA LYS A 10 28.75 -12.99 1.98
C LYS A 10 27.30 -12.52 2.09
N THR A 11 27.07 -11.47 2.88
CA THR A 11 25.89 -10.64 2.74
C THR A 11 25.92 -10.19 1.28
N ARG A 12 25.12 -10.85 0.44
CA ARG A 12 24.95 -10.43 -0.94
C ARG A 12 24.26 -9.07 -0.84
N PHE A 13 25.05 -8.01 -0.91
CA PHE A 13 24.55 -6.70 -1.28
C PHE A 13 24.05 -6.88 -2.72
N ASP A 14 22.79 -7.28 -2.86
CA ASP A 14 22.06 -7.07 -4.10
C ASP A 14 22.22 -5.57 -4.42
N PRO A 15 22.58 -5.20 -5.66
CA PRO A 15 22.72 -3.80 -6.01
C PRO A 15 21.42 -3.07 -5.69
N ALA A 16 21.52 -1.91 -5.02
CA ALA A 16 20.37 -1.09 -4.65
C ALA A 16 19.45 -0.91 -5.85
N ARG A 17 18.18 -1.27 -5.67
CA ARG A 17 17.17 -1.30 -6.73
C ARG A 17 16.41 0.02 -6.72
N LEU A 18 16.07 0.52 -7.90
CA LEU A 18 15.25 1.71 -8.05
C LEU A 18 13.77 1.36 -7.86
N TYR A 19 13.13 2.07 -6.94
CA TYR A 19 11.72 1.99 -6.64
C TYR A 19 11.02 3.32 -6.89
N ARG A 20 9.75 3.24 -7.26
CA ARG A 20 8.84 4.37 -7.44
C ARG A 20 7.60 4.18 -6.59
N ALA A 21 7.35 5.10 -5.67
CA ALA A 21 6.09 5.17 -4.93
C ALA A 21 5.19 6.23 -5.54
N ILE A 22 3.99 5.81 -5.97
CA ILE A 22 2.97 6.68 -6.55
C ILE A 22 1.80 6.73 -5.58
N THR A 23 1.60 7.88 -4.94
CA THR A 23 0.46 8.14 -4.09
C THR A 23 -0.62 8.89 -4.88
N ARG A 24 -1.84 8.38 -4.80
CA ARG A 24 -3.03 8.90 -5.47
C ARG A 24 -4.23 8.95 -4.52
N HIS A 25 -5.15 9.85 -4.82
CA HIS A 25 -6.49 9.83 -4.23
C HIS A 25 -7.28 8.63 -4.76
N THR A 26 -8.37 8.29 -4.08
CA THR A 26 -9.30 7.23 -4.50
C THR A 26 -9.99 7.53 -5.83
N ASP A 27 -10.10 8.80 -6.23
CA ASP A 27 -10.58 9.26 -7.54
C ASP A 27 -9.57 9.02 -8.69
N GLY A 28 -8.37 8.51 -8.37
CA GLY A 28 -7.30 8.24 -9.33
C GLY A 28 -6.32 9.40 -9.54
N ARG A 29 -6.56 10.58 -8.96
CA ARG A 29 -5.67 11.74 -9.10
C ARG A 29 -4.35 11.48 -8.37
N ILE A 30 -3.23 11.63 -9.09
CA ILE A 30 -1.89 11.52 -8.51
C ILE A 30 -1.61 12.75 -7.62
N ILE A 31 -1.18 12.48 -6.38
CA ILE A 31 -0.85 13.50 -5.37
C ILE A 31 0.67 13.63 -5.26
N HIS A 32 1.38 12.50 -5.27
CA HIS A 32 2.81 12.46 -5.03
C HIS A 32 3.47 11.30 -5.76
N VAL A 33 4.62 11.55 -6.37
CA VAL A 33 5.49 10.54 -6.96
C VAL A 33 6.88 10.76 -6.40
N ARG A 34 7.49 9.69 -5.89
CA ARG A 34 8.88 9.72 -5.43
C ARG A 34 9.62 8.48 -5.89
N ASP A 35 10.85 8.70 -6.30
CA ASP A 35 11.80 7.66 -6.67
C ASP A 35 12.86 7.54 -5.57
N PHE A 36 13.24 6.31 -5.22
CA PHE A 36 14.24 6.05 -4.18
C PHE A 36 14.92 4.70 -4.39
N LEU A 37 16.09 4.53 -3.79
CA LEU A 37 16.84 3.28 -3.81
C LEU A 37 16.57 2.48 -2.53
N ALA A 38 16.48 1.16 -2.65
CA ALA A 38 16.46 0.23 -1.52
C ALA A 38 17.13 -1.08 -1.91
N ASP A 39 17.70 -1.79 -0.94
CA ASP A 39 18.44 -3.03 -1.16
C ASP A 39 17.49 -4.22 -1.36
N SER A 40 16.23 -4.10 -0.92
CA SER A 40 15.23 -5.15 -1.06
C SER A 40 13.80 -4.63 -1.13
N ASP A 41 12.87 -5.49 -1.57
CA ASP A 41 11.44 -5.18 -1.55
C ASP A 41 10.94 -4.98 -0.11
N ALA A 42 11.50 -5.71 0.86
CA ALA A 42 11.15 -5.58 2.27
C ALA A 42 11.53 -4.20 2.81
N GLU A 43 12.75 -3.74 2.51
CA GLU A 43 13.20 -2.39 2.88
C GLU A 43 12.38 -1.31 2.17
N ALA A 44 12.12 -1.48 0.87
CA ALA A 44 11.31 -0.54 0.11
C ALA A 44 9.88 -0.40 0.68
N ILE A 45 9.31 -1.51 1.15
CA ILE A 45 8.01 -1.52 1.83
C ILE A 45 8.06 -0.74 3.15
N LEU A 46 9.16 -0.83 3.92
CA LEU A 46 9.31 -0.10 5.19
C LEU A 46 9.45 1.42 4.97
N ILE A 47 10.12 1.82 3.89
CA ILE A 47 10.27 3.24 3.50
C ILE A 47 8.91 3.86 3.11
N VAL A 48 8.00 3.05 2.54
CA VAL A 48 6.69 3.52 2.08
C VAL A 48 5.65 3.44 3.18
N THR A 49 5.21 4.62 3.64
CA THR A 49 4.07 4.77 4.55
C THR A 49 2.91 5.42 3.80
N ALA A 50 1.74 4.77 3.75
CA ALA A 50 0.51 5.44 3.34
C ALA A 50 -0.04 6.26 4.52
N ARG A 51 -0.32 7.54 4.29
CA ARG A 51 -0.92 8.46 5.28
C ARG A 51 -2.27 9.01 4.80
N GLY A 52 -3.36 8.55 5.40
CA GLY A 52 -4.70 9.10 5.17
C GLY A 52 -5.72 8.07 4.70
N SER A 53 -7.00 8.31 5.00
CA SER A 53 -8.13 7.41 4.72
C SER A 53 -8.54 7.36 3.25
N ASN A 54 -8.28 8.42 2.48
CA ASN A 54 -8.70 8.58 1.08
C ASN A 54 -7.53 8.56 0.10
N ILE A 55 -6.46 7.87 0.45
CA ILE A 55 -5.28 7.76 -0.41
C ILE A 55 -4.85 6.32 -0.56
N ARG A 56 -4.25 6.04 -1.71
CA ARG A 56 -3.62 4.79 -2.04
C ARG A 56 -2.22 5.07 -2.54
N THR A 57 -1.26 4.27 -2.09
CA THR A 57 0.12 4.33 -2.60
C THR A 57 0.47 3.02 -3.26
N ASP A 58 0.92 3.04 -4.50
CA ASP A 58 1.42 1.87 -5.20
C ASP A 58 2.95 1.97 -5.32
N LEU A 59 3.63 0.95 -4.82
CA LEU A 59 5.08 0.81 -4.86
C LEU A 59 5.47 -0.07 -6.04
N TRP A 60 6.28 0.48 -6.93
CA TRP A 60 6.77 -0.16 -8.13
C TRP A 60 8.28 -0.33 -8.06
N SER A 61 8.77 -1.44 -8.62
CA SER A 61 10.18 -1.64 -8.97
C SER A 61 10.30 -1.76 -10.49
N ASN A 62 11.54 -1.86 -10.99
CA ASN A 62 11.80 -2.20 -12.39
C ASN A 62 11.22 -3.56 -12.83
N ARG A 63 10.86 -4.44 -11.90
CA ARG A 63 10.22 -5.75 -12.17
C ARG A 63 8.69 -5.68 -12.18
N GLY A 64 8.10 -4.56 -11.77
CA GLY A 64 6.65 -4.35 -11.73
C GLY A 64 6.13 -3.89 -10.38
N LEU A 65 4.84 -4.10 -10.15
CA LEU A 65 4.17 -3.70 -8.91
C LEU A 65 4.62 -4.60 -7.76
N VAL A 66 5.17 -3.98 -6.72
CA VAL A 66 5.65 -4.66 -5.51
C VAL A 66 4.53 -4.76 -4.47
N ARG A 67 3.90 -3.63 -4.13
CA ARG A 67 2.86 -3.58 -3.09
C ARG A 67 1.93 -2.38 -3.25
N ARG A 68 0.68 -2.56 -2.83
CA ARG A 68 -0.32 -1.48 -2.70
C ARG A 68 -0.56 -1.19 -1.23
N PHE A 69 -0.62 0.08 -0.87
CA PHE A 69 -0.86 0.59 0.48
C PHE A 69 -2.09 1.50 0.49
N GLY A 70 -2.77 1.57 1.63
CA GLY A 70 -4.02 2.31 1.80
C GLY A 70 -5.22 1.38 1.80
N SER A 71 -6.28 1.78 2.49
CA SER A 71 -7.51 1.00 2.54
C SER A 71 -8.22 1.09 1.18
N PRO A 72 -8.74 -0.02 0.62
CA PRO A 72 -9.92 0.12 -0.20
C PRO A 72 -10.92 0.82 0.71
N GLY A 73 -11.36 2.03 0.35
CA GLY A 73 -12.36 2.73 1.15
C GLY A 73 -13.45 1.72 1.45
N SER A 74 -13.70 1.46 2.73
CA SER A 74 -14.84 0.66 3.14
C SER A 74 -16.01 1.24 2.38
N GLU A 75 -16.57 0.48 1.43
CA GLU A 75 -17.81 0.84 0.77
C GLU A 75 -18.76 1.31 1.87
N PRO A 76 -19.48 2.44 1.69
CA PRO A 76 -20.59 2.70 2.58
C PRO A 76 -21.45 1.45 2.48
N ALA A 77 -21.62 0.72 3.59
CA ALA A 77 -22.56 -0.37 3.64
C ALA A 77 -23.89 0.22 3.16
N THR A 78 -24.24 -0.05 1.91
CA THR A 78 -25.54 0.27 1.33
C THR A 78 -26.51 -0.60 2.11
N ARG A 79 -26.93 -0.10 3.27
CA ARG A 79 -28.20 -0.53 3.84
C ARG A 79 -29.22 -0.17 2.77
N PRO A 80 -29.93 -1.14 2.18
CA PRO A 80 -31.00 -0.80 1.27
C PRO A 80 -31.97 0.11 2.01
N ALA A 81 -32.40 1.18 1.34
CA ALA A 81 -33.45 2.04 1.82
C ALA A 81 -34.70 1.18 2.09
N SER A 82 -34.95 0.84 3.34
CA SER A 82 -36.26 0.36 3.77
C SER A 82 -37.20 1.56 3.77
N SER A 83 -37.70 1.90 2.58
CA SER A 83 -38.96 2.61 2.41
C SER A 83 -40.05 1.75 3.03
N GLY A 84 -40.63 2.22 4.15
CA GLY A 84 -41.71 1.56 4.85
C GLY A 84 -42.46 2.58 5.69
N ARG A 85 -43.10 3.51 4.99
CA ARG A 85 -44.02 4.49 5.54
C ARG A 85 -45.33 3.77 5.84
N ASP A 86 -45.49 3.25 7.05
CA ASP A 86 -46.80 2.83 7.56
C ASP A 86 -47.11 3.56 8.87
N ARG A 87 -47.87 4.65 8.74
CA ARG A 87 -48.67 5.21 9.85
C ARG A 87 -49.90 4.32 10.00
N PRO A 88 -50.21 3.77 11.18
CA PRO A 88 -51.60 3.52 11.52
C PRO A 88 -52.21 4.86 11.97
N THR A 89 -53.10 5.40 11.14
CA THR A 89 -54.17 6.28 11.63
C THR A 89 -55.03 5.46 12.57
N GLN A 90 -55.03 5.77 13.87
CA GLN A 90 -56.04 5.26 14.78
C GLN A 90 -57.21 6.24 14.75
N ASP A 91 -58.24 5.87 13.99
CA ASP A 91 -59.58 6.48 13.99
C ASP A 91 -60.46 5.62 14.92
N GLY A 92 -61.23 6.24 15.81
CA GLY A 92 -62.24 5.59 16.66
C GLY A 92 -61.86 5.44 18.13
#